data_AF-R9GX10-F1
#
_entry.id   AF-R9GX10-F1
#
_cell.length_a   1.000
_cell.length_b   1.000
_cell.length_c   1.000
_cell.angle_alpha   90.00
_cell.angle_beta   90.00
_cell.angle_gamma   90.00
#
_symmetry.space_group_name_H-M   'P 1'
#
loop_
_entity.id
_entity.type
_entity.pdbx_description
1 polymer ?
#
loop_
_entity_poly.entity_id
_entity_poly.type
_entity_poly.pdbx_seq_one_letter_code
_entity_poly.pdbx_strand_id
1 'polypeptide(L)'
;MNLTFGHQVIIGFTLMLTSKGVAGVPRASLVILLGTAASFGMPTWPIFIILGIDELMDMARTSVNVIGNCLATIVVAKWENEFYPVKD
;
A
#
# COMPACT_ATOMS: atom_id res chain seq x y z
N MET A 1 4.45 -3.13 23.73
CA MET A 1 5.55 -3.42 22.76
C MET A 1 6.29 -2.12 22.48
N ASN A 2 7.61 -2.12 22.60
CA ASN A 2 8.44 -1.01 22.11
C ASN A 2 8.94 -1.39 20.70
N LEU A 3 8.53 -0.62 19.69
CA LEU A 3 8.97 -0.83 18.31
C LEU A 3 10.19 0.06 18.05
N THR A 4 11.38 -0.54 18.07
CA THR A 4 12.60 0.18 17.70
C THR A 4 12.50 0.66 16.25
N PHE A 5 13.23 1.73 15.90
CA PHE A 5 13.19 2.28 14.55
C PHE A 5 13.50 1.22 13.47
N GLY A 6 14.46 0.33 13.73
CA GLY A 6 14.78 -0.79 12.83
C GLY A 6 13.60 -1.73 12.59
N HIS A 7 12.83 -2.07 13.63
CA HIS A 7 11.62 -2.88 13.47
C HIS A 7 10.57 -2.18 12.62
N GLN A 8 10.38 -0.86 12.80
CA GLN A 8 9.42 -0.09 12.03
C GLN A 8 9.76 -0.07 10.53
N VAL A 9 11.05 0.11 10.20
CA VAL A 9 11.53 0.06 8.82
C VAL A 9 11.27 -1.32 8.20
N ILE A 10 11.59 -2.40 8.92
CA ILE A 10 11.38 -3.77 8.43
C ILE A 10 9.90 -4.06 8.20
N ILE A 11 9.03 -3.68 9.15
CA ILE A 11 7.57 -3.84 9.01
C ILE A 11 7.06 -3.03 7.81
N GLY A 12 7.46 -1.77 7.69
CA GLY A 12 7.06 -0.92 6.56
C GLY A 12 7.52 -1.49 5.22
N PHE A 13 8.74 -1.99 5.13
CA PHE A 13 9.27 -2.64 3.93
C PHE A 13 8.50 -3.92 3.58
N THR A 14 8.21 -4.75 4.58
CA THR A 14 7.41 -5.98 4.41
C THR A 14 6.01 -5.66 3.88
N LEU A 15 5.36 -4.64 4.45
CA LEU A 15 4.03 -4.18 4.01
C LEU A 15 4.06 -3.63 2.57
N MET A 16 5.12 -2.91 2.19
CA MET A 16 5.28 -2.40 0.82
C MET A 16 5.48 -3.54 -0.19
N LEU A 17 6.31 -4.53 0.14
CA LEU A 17 6.61 -5.65 -0.74
C LEU A 17 5.37 -6.54 -0.95
N THR A 18 4.66 -6.85 0.14
CA THR A 18 3.44 -7.68 0.11
C THR A 18 2.25 -6.99 -0.59
N SER A 19 2.19 -5.66 -0.55
CA SER A 19 1.15 -4.86 -1.22
C SER A 19 1.08 -5.07 -2.74
N LYS A 20 2.19 -5.41 -3.40
CA LYS A 20 2.23 -5.63 -4.86
C LYS A 20 1.82 -7.03 -5.30
N GLY A 21 1.73 -8.00 -4.38
CA GLY A 21 1.48 -9.41 -4.69
C GLY A 21 0.00 -9.81 -4.76
N VAL A 22 -0.94 -8.93 -4.41
CA VAL A 22 -2.36 -9.28 -4.27
C VAL A 22 -3.23 -8.42 -5.19
N ALA A 23 -3.16 -8.69 -6.49
CA ALA A 23 -4.12 -8.12 -7.44
C ALA A 23 -5.41 -8.96 -7.44
N GLY A 24 -6.55 -8.36 -7.09
CA GLY A 24 -7.88 -8.94 -7.35
C GLY A 24 -8.63 -9.58 -6.19
N VAL A 25 -8.13 -9.52 -4.95
CA VAL A 25 -8.86 -10.01 -3.77
C VAL A 25 -9.52 -8.83 -3.03
N PRO A 26 -10.86 -8.81 -2.87
CA PRO A 26 -11.53 -7.79 -2.06
C PRO A 26 -10.94 -7.76 -0.64
N ARG A 27 -10.66 -6.56 -0.12
CA ARG A 27 -10.12 -6.34 1.24
C ARG A 27 -8.78 -7.05 1.53
N ALA A 28 -7.97 -7.26 0.49
CA ALA A 28 -6.61 -7.82 0.59
C ALA A 28 -5.72 -7.07 1.62
N SER A 29 -5.92 -5.76 1.75
CA SER A 29 -5.20 -4.89 2.69
C SER A 29 -5.26 -5.36 4.14
N LEU A 30 -6.44 -5.79 4.61
CA LEU A 30 -6.63 -6.30 5.97
C LEU A 30 -6.00 -7.67 6.16
N VAL A 31 -6.07 -8.54 5.14
CA VAL A 31 -5.43 -9.87 5.17
C VAL A 31 -3.92 -9.73 5.28
N ILE A 32 -3.33 -8.83 4.50
CA ILE A 32 -1.89 -8.52 4.55
C ILE A 32 -1.51 -7.94 5.92
N LEU A 33 -2.33 -7.04 6.47
CA LEU A 33 -2.07 -6.44 7.78
C LEU A 33 -2.13 -7.49 8.90
N LEU A 34 -3.13 -8.37 8.88
CA LEU A 34 -3.28 -9.48 9.82
C LEU A 34 -2.11 -10.45 9.74
N GLY A 35 -1.74 -10.87 8.51
CA GLY A 35 -0.60 -11.76 8.27
C GLY A 35 0.71 -11.13 8.75
N THR A 36 0.93 -9.85 8.45
CA THR A 36 2.13 -9.14 8.92
C THR A 36 2.14 -9.02 10.44
N ALA A 37 1.04 -8.62 11.07
CA ALA A 37 0.97 -8.51 12.52
C ALA A 37 1.24 -9.85 13.22
N ALA A 38 0.67 -10.96 12.70
CA ALA A 38 0.93 -12.30 13.20
C ALA A 38 2.41 -12.69 13.06
N SER A 39 3.05 -12.41 11.92
CA SER A 39 4.47 -12.71 11.68
C SER A 39 5.44 -11.99 12.64
N PHE A 40 5.04 -10.83 13.16
CA PHE A 40 5.84 -10.07 14.15
C PHE A 40 5.35 -10.27 15.60
N GLY A 41 4.45 -11.23 15.85
CA GLY A 41 3.91 -11.51 17.19
C GLY A 41 3.06 -10.37 17.77
N MET A 42 2.56 -9.47 16.93
CA MET A 42 1.68 -8.39 17.36
C MET A 42 0.27 -8.91 17.61
N PRO A 43 -0.44 -8.37 18.62
CA PRO A 43 -1.85 -8.70 18.82
C PRO A 43 -2.65 -8.31 17.57
N THR A 44 -3.41 -9.25 17.01
CA THR A 44 -4.22 -9.05 15.80
C THR A 44 -5.59 -8.47 16.10
N TRP A 45 -6.06 -8.61 17.35
CA TRP A 45 -7.38 -8.11 17.76
C TRP A 45 -7.62 -6.61 17.46
N PRO A 46 -6.63 -5.69 17.56
CA PRO A 46 -6.86 -4.27 17.27
C PRO A 46 -7.18 -4.01 15.79
N ILE A 47 -6.77 -4.91 14.88
CA ILE A 47 -6.99 -4.77 13.45
C ILE A 47 -8.49 -4.87 13.12
N PHE A 48 -9.27 -5.62 13.91
CA PHE A 48 -10.71 -5.71 13.71
C PHE A 48 -11.45 -4.38 13.92
N ILE A 49 -10.86 -3.45 14.69
CA ILE A 49 -11.44 -2.09 14.84
C ILE A 49 -11.35 -1.33 13.51
N ILE A 50 -10.27 -1.55 12.74
CA ILE A 50 -10.05 -0.90 11.45
C ILE A 50 -11.09 -1.38 10.42
N LEU A 51 -11.63 -2.59 10.57
CA LEU A 51 -12.67 -3.14 9.67
C LEU A 51 -13.85 -2.18 9.48
N GLY A 52 -14.23 -1.44 10.53
CA GLY A 52 -15.34 -0.49 10.49
C GLY A 52 -15.10 0.75 9.63
N ILE A 53 -13.85 1.12 9.38
CA ILE A 53 -13.47 2.28 8.54
C ILE A 53 -12.75 1.87 7.25
N ASP A 54 -12.48 0.59 7.07
CA ASP A 54 -11.66 0.06 5.99
C ASP A 54 -12.22 0.43 4.61
N GLU A 55 -13.54 0.54 4.44
CA GLU A 55 -14.14 0.94 3.16
C GLU A 55 -13.74 2.37 2.75
N LEU A 56 -13.80 3.33 3.69
CA LEU A 56 -13.34 4.69 3.44
C LEU A 56 -11.82 4.74 3.20
N MET A 57 -11.06 3.98 4.00
CA MET A 57 -9.62 3.91 3.85
C MET A 57 -9.20 3.25 2.53
N ASP A 58 -9.96 2.28 2.03
CA ASP A 58 -9.70 1.57 0.78
C ASP A 58 -9.93 2.48 -0.43
N MET A 59 -11.01 3.28 -0.43
CA MET A 59 -11.24 4.30 -1.44
C MET A 59 -10.10 5.33 -1.47
N ALA A 60 -9.68 5.83 -0.31
CA ALA A 60 -8.57 6.77 -0.21
C ALA A 60 -7.25 6.17 -0.73
N ARG A 61 -6.96 4.92 -0.33
CA ARG A 61 -5.75 4.20 -0.76
C ARG A 61 -5.72 3.94 -2.26
N THR A 62 -6.86 3.56 -2.83
CA THR A 62 -7.00 3.35 -4.27
C THR A 62 -6.80 4.65 -5.03
N SER A 63 -7.38 5.75 -4.57
CA SER A 63 -7.22 7.07 -5.19
C SER A 63 -5.75 7.50 -5.25
N VAL A 64 -5.01 7.46 -4.13
CA VAL A 64 -3.60 7.85 -4.11
C VAL A 64 -2.72 6.92 -4.96
N ASN A 65 -3.05 5.63 -5.01
CA ASN A 65 -2.34 4.67 -5.85
C ASN A 65 -2.53 4.96 -7.34
N VAL A 66 -3.75 5.29 -7.77
CA VAL A 66 -4.04 5.67 -9.15
C VAL A 66 -3.27 6.93 -9.52
N ILE A 67 -3.35 7.98 -8.68
CA ILE A 67 -2.62 9.24 -8.90
C ILE A 67 -1.11 8.98 -9.02
N GLY A 68 -0.55 8.21 -8.09
CA GLY A 68 0.88 7.87 -8.08
C GLY A 68 1.32 7.11 -9.33
N ASN A 69 0.54 6.12 -9.78
CA ASN A 69 0.84 5.37 -10.99
C ASN A 69 0.75 6.25 -12.25
N CYS A 70 -0.28 7.08 -12.39
CA CYS A 70 -0.40 8.02 -13.50
C CYS A 70 0.78 9.00 -13.55
N LEU A 71 1.16 9.55 -12.40
CA LEU A 71 2.31 10.43 -12.29
C LEU A 71 3.61 9.70 -12.66
N ALA A 72 3.80 8.47 -12.17
CA ALA A 72 4.96 7.65 -12.48
C ALA A 72 5.07 7.39 -13.99
N THR A 73 3.94 7.10 -14.66
CA THR A 73 3.92 6.93 -16.12
C THR A 73 4.42 8.18 -16.86
N ILE A 74 3.97 9.37 -16.45
CA ILE A 74 4.43 10.64 -17.06
C ILE A 74 5.92 10.86 -16.79
N VAL A 75 6.37 10.63 -15.56
CA VAL A 75 7.79 10.81 -15.17
C VAL A 75 8.69 9.86 -15.97
N VAL A 76 8.31 8.58 -16.08
CA VAL A 76 9.04 7.57 -16.86
C VAL A 76 9.04 7.94 -18.35
N ALA A 77 7.90 8.31 -18.92
CA ALA A 77 7.84 8.73 -20.33
C ALA A 77 8.75 9.92 -20.61
N LYS A 78 8.83 10.90 -19.69
CA LYS A 78 9.73 12.04 -19.83
C LYS A 78 11.20 11.64 -19.70
N TRP A 79 11.52 10.71 -18.82
CA TRP A 79 12.90 10.21 -18.64
C TRP A 79 13.37 9.42 -19.87
N GLU A 80 12.47 8.63 -20.47
CA GLU A 80 12.73 7.88 -21.70
C GLU A 80 12.66 8.74 -22.98
N ASN A 81 12.36 10.05 -22.89
CA ASN A 81 12.11 10.95 -24.02
C ASN A 81 10.91 10.54 -24.92
N GLU A 82 9.99 9.74 -24.39
CA GLU A 82 8.77 9.24 -25.04
C GLU A 82 7.51 10.04 -24.61
N PHE A 83 7.67 11.16 -23.91
CA PHE A 83 6.56 12.02 -23.52
C PHE A 83 6.16 12.95 -24.68
N TYR A 84 5.10 12.55 -25.40
CA TYR A 84 4.48 13.37 -26.44
C TYR A 84 3.25 14.08 -25.89
N PRO A 85 3.33 15.38 -25.54
CA PRO A 85 2.14 16.13 -25.18
C PRO A 85 1.21 16.17 -26.39
N VAL A 86 -0.09 15.98 -26.15
CA VAL A 86 -1.11 16.17 -27.19
C VAL A 86 -0.95 17.60 -27.71
N LYS A 87 -0.64 17.74 -29.00
CA LYS A 87 -0.70 19.04 -29.68
C LYS A 87 -2.16 19.42 -29.81
N ASP A 88 -2.53 20.54 -29.21
CA ASP A 88 -3.78 21.25 -29.56
C ASP A 88 -3.80 21.62 -31.05
#